data_AF-A0A484GMQ9-F1
#
_entry.id   AF-A0A484GMQ9-F1
#
_cell.length_a   1.000
_cell.length_b   1.000
_cell.length_c   1.000
_cell.angle_alpha   90.00
_cell.angle_beta   90.00
_cell.angle_gamma   90.00
#
_symmetry.space_group_name_H-M   'P 1'
#
loop_
_entity.id
_entity.type
_entity.pdbx_description
1 polymer ?
#
loop_
_entity_poly.entity_id
_entity_poly.type
_entity_poly.pdbx_seq_one_letter_code
_entity_poly.pdbx_strand_id
1 'polypeptide(L)'
;LNEGKHLSTLDGVDIISAPCFSPNRHWLCCHRPSIQIWDLKGKVIVDELKQRVISTSSKARLPQCDSLASSAVGQTLFAGYTDNLERVWQVTIDTH
;
A
#
# COMPACT_ATOMS: atom_id res chain seq x y z
N LEU A 1 -12.05 20.37 -2.63
CA LEU A 1 -11.51 19.75 -1.40
C LEU A 1 -11.47 20.69 -0.18
N ASN A 2 -11.86 21.98 -0.28
CA ASN A 2 -11.60 23.00 0.75
C ASN A 2 -12.75 23.30 1.72
N GLU A 3 -13.80 22.49 1.78
CA GLU A 3 -14.99 22.79 2.60
C GLU A 3 -15.01 22.05 3.94
N GLY A 4 -13.91 21.39 4.34
CA GLY A 4 -13.86 20.60 5.58
C GLY A 4 -14.86 19.43 5.61
N LYS A 5 -15.43 19.09 4.45
CA LYS A 5 -16.46 18.07 4.30
C LYS A 5 -15.83 16.67 4.27
N HIS A 6 -16.35 15.78 5.12
CA HIS A 6 -16.00 14.36 5.10
C HIS A 6 -16.36 13.75 3.74
N LEU A 7 -15.36 13.25 3.00
CA LEU A 7 -15.55 12.77 1.63
C LEU A 7 -15.92 11.29 1.59
N SER A 8 -15.26 10.47 2.38
CA SER A 8 -15.45 9.02 2.37
C SER A 8 -14.93 8.38 3.64
N THR A 9 -15.67 7.39 4.11
CA THR A 9 -15.16 6.36 5.03
C THR A 9 -14.75 5.16 4.18
N LEU A 10 -13.54 4.66 4.42
CA LEU A 10 -13.06 3.41 3.83
C LEU A 10 -13.05 2.38 4.96
N ASP A 11 -13.99 1.45 4.93
CA ASP A 11 -14.08 0.43 5.97
C ASP A 11 -12.85 -0.50 5.88
N GLY A 12 -12.21 -0.67 7.03
CA GLY A 12 -11.08 -1.58 7.19
C GLY A 12 -11.15 -2.23 8.55
N VAL A 13 -10.97 -3.55 8.58
CA VAL A 13 -11.10 -4.35 9.80
C VAL A 13 -9.83 -4.29 10.65
N ASP A 14 -8.70 -3.89 10.05
CA ASP A 14 -7.37 -3.94 10.65
C ASP A 14 -6.72 -2.55 10.81
N ILE A 15 -5.76 -2.49 11.74
CA ILE A 15 -4.92 -1.32 11.99
C ILE A 15 -4.17 -0.96 10.71
N ILE A 16 -4.30 0.32 10.31
CA ILE A 16 -3.55 0.87 9.19
C ILE A 16 -2.22 1.41 9.69
N SER A 17 -1.14 1.06 9.01
CA SER A 17 0.16 1.70 9.17
C SER A 17 0.61 2.34 7.85
N ALA A 18 1.41 3.41 7.99
CA ALA A 18 2.05 4.14 6.90
C ALA A 18 1.15 4.49 5.67
N PRO A 19 0.00 5.17 5.85
CA PRO A 19 -0.80 5.58 4.70
C PRO A 19 -0.03 6.59 3.82
N CYS A 20 -0.06 6.40 2.50
CA CYS A 20 0.58 7.27 1.51
C CYS A 20 -0.34 7.48 0.31
N PHE A 21 -0.50 8.73 -0.12
CA PHE A 21 -1.26 9.06 -1.33
C PHE A 21 -0.36 9.00 -2.56
N SER A 22 -0.85 8.39 -3.64
CA SER A 22 -0.19 8.52 -4.93
C SER A 22 -0.35 9.96 -5.43
N PRO A 23 0.72 10.61 -5.91
CA PRO A 23 0.65 11.97 -6.45
C PRO A 23 0.00 12.05 -7.84
N ASN A 24 -0.02 10.94 -8.60
CA ASN A 24 -0.47 10.94 -10.00
C ASN A 24 -1.91 10.40 -10.20
N ARG A 25 -2.43 9.66 -9.22
CA ARG A 25 -3.68 8.90 -9.28
C ARG A 25 -4.39 9.11 -7.94
N HIS A 26 -5.72 9.05 -7.93
CA HIS A 26 -6.50 9.16 -6.69
C HIS A 26 -6.41 7.86 -5.88
N TRP A 27 -5.18 7.39 -5.64
CA TRP A 27 -4.90 6.13 -4.98
C TRP A 27 -4.36 6.36 -3.58
N LEU A 28 -4.79 5.49 -2.66
CA LEU A 28 -4.30 5.41 -1.30
C LEU A 28 -3.58 4.07 -1.12
N CYS A 29 -2.29 4.13 -0.86
CA CYS A 29 -1.49 2.98 -0.46
C CYS A 29 -1.50 2.90 1.08
N CYS A 30 -1.81 1.74 1.63
CA CYS A 30 -1.85 1.54 3.07
C CYS A 30 -1.40 0.14 3.45
N HIS A 31 -0.75 -0.01 4.60
CA HIS A 31 -0.40 -1.33 5.12
C HIS A 31 -1.48 -1.81 6.11
N ARG A 32 -2.10 -2.95 5.78
CA ARG A 32 -3.07 -3.72 6.58
C ARG A 32 -2.85 -5.22 6.32
N PRO A 33 -2.25 -5.94 7.29
CA PRO A 33 -1.37 -7.14 7.13
C PRO A 33 -0.52 -7.34 5.86
N SER A 34 -0.94 -6.80 4.72
CA SER A 34 -0.30 -6.71 3.41
C SER A 34 -0.36 -5.24 2.96
N ILE A 35 0.28 -4.87 1.85
CA ILE A 35 0.14 -3.51 1.31
C ILE A 35 -1.04 -3.51 0.35
N GLN A 36 -2.07 -2.70 0.63
CA GLN A 36 -3.25 -2.55 -0.22
C GLN A 36 -3.21 -1.21 -0.95
N ILE A 37 -3.56 -1.25 -2.24
CA ILE A 37 -3.71 -0.07 -3.10
C ILE A 37 -5.20 0.14 -3.34
N TRP A 38 -5.72 1.26 -2.87
CA TRP A 38 -7.12 1.64 -2.99
C TRP A 38 -7.30 2.72 -4.03
N ASP A 39 -8.26 2.59 -4.94
CA ASP A 39 -8.76 3.70 -5.74
C ASP A 39 -9.85 4.43 -4.96
N LEU A 40 -9.59 5.68 -4.61
CA LEU A 40 -10.52 6.53 -3.86
C LEU A 40 -11.71 6.96 -4.71
N LYS A 41 -11.55 7.05 -6.04
CA LYS A 41 -12.64 7.47 -6.93
C LYS A 41 -13.63 6.33 -7.15
N GLY A 42 -13.11 5.13 -7.44
CA GLY A 42 -13.89 3.91 -7.54
C GLY A 42 -14.33 3.32 -6.20
N LYS A 43 -13.67 3.71 -5.09
CA LYS A 43 -13.81 3.11 -3.75
C LYS A 43 -13.58 1.60 -3.76
N VAL A 44 -12.61 1.15 -4.56
CA VAL A 44 -12.28 -0.27 -4.73
C VAL A 44 -10.81 -0.52 -4.41
N ILE A 45 -10.50 -1.75 -4.01
CA ILE A 45 -9.12 -2.21 -3.93
C ILE A 45 -8.66 -2.51 -5.35
N VAL A 46 -7.63 -1.80 -5.80
CA VAL A 46 -7.00 -1.99 -7.12
C VAL A 46 -6.09 -3.21 -7.06
N ASP A 47 -5.30 -3.31 -5.99
CA ASP A 47 -4.36 -4.42 -5.83
C ASP A 47 -4.01 -4.64 -4.35
N GLU A 48 -3.58 -5.86 -4.06
CA GLU A 48 -3.09 -6.29 -2.76
C GLU A 48 -1.70 -6.94 -2.92
N LEU A 49 -0.68 -6.18 -2.55
CA LEU A 49 0.71 -6.63 -2.56
C LEU A 49 0.98 -7.47 -1.32
N LYS A 50 0.88 -8.79 -1.49
CA LYS A 50 1.28 -9.77 -0.48
C LYS A 50 2.77 -10.03 -0.58
N GLN A 51 3.48 -10.00 0.54
CA GLN A 51 4.85 -10.47 0.56
C GLN A 51 4.91 -11.95 0.22
N ARG A 52 5.70 -12.31 -0.79
CA ARG A 52 6.14 -13.70 -1.00
C ARG A 52 7.34 -13.97 -0.11
N VAL A 53 7.12 -14.15 1.19
CA VAL A 53 8.19 -14.67 2.07
C VAL A 53 8.19 -16.18 1.92
N ILE A 54 9.24 -16.71 1.27
CA ILE A 54 9.57 -18.13 1.34
C ILE A 54 10.11 -18.39 2.75
N SER A 55 9.21 -18.50 3.72
CA SER A 55 9.61 -18.93 5.06
C SER A 55 9.78 -20.45 5.02
N THR A 56 11.02 -20.91 5.20
CA THR A 56 11.34 -22.32 5.42
C THR A 56 10.94 -22.81 6.81
N SER A 57 10.36 -21.94 7.65
CA SER A 57 10.03 -22.22 9.06
C SER A 57 8.64 -21.71 9.43
N SER A 58 7.78 -22.61 9.88
CA SER A 58 6.41 -22.34 10.34
C SER A 58 6.30 -21.44 11.59
N LYS A 59 7.43 -20.98 12.17
CA LYS A 59 7.49 -20.13 13.38
C LYS A 59 8.07 -18.73 13.13
N ALA A 60 8.57 -18.43 11.93
CA ALA A 60 9.13 -17.11 11.65
C ALA A 60 8.01 -16.07 11.53
N ARG A 61 8.12 -14.96 12.28
CA ARG A 61 7.20 -13.81 12.11
C ARG A 61 7.40 -13.22 10.72
N LEU A 62 6.29 -12.96 10.01
CA LEU A 62 6.34 -12.26 8.73
C LEU A 62 6.86 -10.83 8.94
N PRO A 63 7.79 -10.33 8.11
CA PRO A 63 8.25 -8.96 8.19
C PRO A 63 7.08 -8.00 8.07
N GLN A 64 6.98 -7.03 8.98
CA GLN A 64 5.94 -6.01 8.93
C GLN A 64 6.46 -4.79 8.16
N CYS A 65 5.56 -4.09 7.46
CA CYS A 65 5.92 -2.85 6.80
C CYS A 65 5.78 -1.69 7.80
N ASP A 66 6.86 -0.96 8.02
CA ASP A 66 6.90 0.17 8.96
C ASP A 66 6.72 1.52 8.24
N SER A 67 7.11 1.59 6.97
CA SER A 67 7.10 2.82 6.19
C SER A 67 6.75 2.58 4.73
N LEU A 68 5.99 3.51 4.15
CA LEU A 68 5.60 3.51 2.74
C LEU A 68 5.83 4.90 2.14
N ALA A 69 6.35 4.93 0.91
CA ALA A 69 6.52 6.16 0.14
C ALA A 69 6.26 5.92 -1.34
N SER A 70 5.44 6.75 -1.98
CA SER A 70 5.28 6.75 -3.43
C SER A 70 6.26 7.73 -4.09
N SER A 71 6.80 7.37 -5.26
CA SER A 71 7.58 8.31 -6.07
C SER A 71 6.73 9.51 -6.51
N ALA A 72 7.38 10.65 -6.77
CA ALA A 72 6.70 11.88 -7.19
C ALA A 72 5.86 11.72 -8.47
N VAL A 73 6.24 10.78 -9.33
CA VAL A 73 5.52 10.44 -10.55
C VAL A 73 4.46 9.35 -10.36
N GLY A 74 4.34 8.78 -9.15
CA GLY A 74 3.39 7.73 -8.77
C GLY A 74 3.54 6.41 -9.54
N GLN A 75 4.75 6.14 -10.06
CA GLN A 75 5.06 4.90 -10.78
C GLN A 75 5.79 3.87 -9.91
N THR A 76 6.29 4.28 -8.75
CA THR A 76 7.09 3.43 -7.87
C THR A 76 6.60 3.57 -6.44
N LEU A 77 6.42 2.44 -5.76
CA LEU A 77 6.10 2.37 -4.34
C LEU A 77 7.28 1.74 -3.60
N PHE A 78 7.78 2.44 -2.60
CA PHE A 78 8.84 1.98 -1.71
C PHE A 78 8.21 1.57 -0.39
N ALA A 79 8.65 0.44 0.17
CA ALA A 79 8.25 0.00 1.50
C ALA A 79 9.46 -0.49 2.30
N GLY A 80 9.64 0.09 3.48
CA GLY A 80 10.60 -0.38 4.48
C GLY A 80 9.99 -1.44 5.37
N TYR A 81 10.71 -2.52 5.62
CA TYR A 81 10.26 -3.63 6.45
C TYR A 81 11.18 -3.86 7.66
N THR A 82 10.60 -4.50 8.69
CA THR A 82 11.30 -4.86 9.93
C THR A 82 12.43 -5.89 9.74
N ASP A 83 12.56 -6.49 8.55
CA ASP A 83 13.65 -7.41 8.20
C ASP A 83 14.89 -6.69 7.65
N ASN A 84 14.96 -5.37 7.81
CA ASN A 84 16.00 -4.49 7.28
C ASN A 84 16.11 -4.53 5.75
N LEU A 85 15.03 -4.93 5.06
CA LEU A 85 14.95 -4.91 3.61
C LEU A 85 13.96 -3.85 3.14
N GLU A 86 14.37 -3.12 2.12
CA GLU A 86 13.49 -2.26 1.34
C GLU A 86 12.94 -3.05 0.15
N ARG A 87 11.64 -2.93 -0.09
CA ARG A 87 10.98 -3.54 -1.23
C ARG A 87 10.39 -2.46 -2.11
N VAL A 88 10.52 -2.66 -3.42
CA VAL A 88 10.14 -1.67 -4.43
C VAL A 88 9.18 -2.32 -5.41
N TRP A 89 8.03 -1.69 -5.61
CA TRP A 89 7.06 -2.09 -6.63
C TRP A 89 6.96 -1.01 -7.68
N GLN A 90 6.91 -1.44 -8.94
CA GLN A 90 6.67 -0.56 -10.06
C GLN A 90 5.24 -0.77 -10.58
N VAL A 91 4.52 0.32 -10.75
CA VAL A 91 3.18 0.30 -11.34
C VAL A 91 3.32 0.08 -12.84
N THR A 92 2.95 -1.11 -13.30
CA THR A 92 2.87 -1.43 -14.72
C THR A 92 1.44 -1.22 -15.21
N ILE A 93 1.27 -0.50 -16.33
CA ILE A 93 -0.01 -0.44 -17.02
C ILE A 93 -0.09 -1.68 -17.88
N ASP A 94 -1.03 -2.57 -17.58
CA ASP A 94 -1.29 -3.72 -18.42
C ASP A 94 -2.06 -3.24 -19.66
N THR A 95 -1.35 -3.09 -20.78
CA THR A 95 -1.96 -2.85 -22.09
C THR A 95 -2.22 -4.20 -22.75
N HIS A 96 -3.39 -4.77 -22.50
CA HIS A 96 -3.94 -5.88 -23.28
C HIS A 96 -4.99 -5.37 -24.27
#